data_AF-A0A2H6AU47-F1
#
_entry.id   AF-A0A2H6AU47-F1
#
_cell.length_a   1.000
_cell.length_b   1.000
_cell.length_c   1.000
_cell.angle_alpha   90.00
_cell.angle_beta   90.00
_cell.angle_gamma   90.00
#
_symmetry.space_group_name_H-M   'P 1'
#
loop_
_entity.id
_entity.type
_entity.pdbx_description
1 polymer ?
#
loop_
_entity_poly.entity_id
_entity_poly.type
_entity_poly.pdbx_seq_one_letter_code
_entity_poly.pdbx_strand_id
1 'polypeptide(L)' 'MPWNWQIRRDVPYPYEHERPQKQFAMVMDLNKCIACQTCTVACKTS' A
#
# COMPACT_ATOMS: atom_id res chain seq x y z
N MET A 1 -18.77 -12.86 -5.44
CA MET A 1 -17.56 -13.08 -4.61
C MET A 1 -16.42 -12.30 -5.25
N PRO A 2 -15.57 -11.60 -4.47
CA PRO A 2 -14.43 -10.87 -5.03
C PRO A 2 -13.32 -11.82 -5.54
N TRP A 3 -12.80 -11.54 -6.74
CA TRP A 3 -11.69 -12.28 -7.33
C TRP A 3 -10.35 -11.87 -6.69
N ASN A 4 -9.66 -12.81 -6.04
CA ASN A 4 -8.31 -12.58 -5.53
C ASN A 4 -7.27 -12.93 -6.60
N TRP A 5 -6.68 -11.91 -7.22
CA TRP A 5 -5.68 -12.06 -8.27
C TRP A 5 -4.37 -12.71 -7.77
N GLN A 6 -4.07 -12.64 -6.46
CA GLN A 6 -2.87 -13.27 -5.88
C GLN A 6 -2.98 -14.79 -5.80
N ILE A 7 -4.19 -15.32 -5.57
CA ILE A 7 -4.45 -16.76 -5.35
C ILE A 7 -5.26 -17.38 -6.51
N ARG A 8 -5.63 -16.57 -7.52
CA ARG A 8 -6.37 -16.98 -8.74
C ARG A 8 -7.67 -17.74 -8.44
N ARG A 9 -8.40 -17.30 -7.41
CA ARG A 9 -9.67 -17.89 -6.98
C ARG A 9 -10.60 -16.81 -6.44
N ASP A 10 -11.90 -17.10 -6.50
CA ASP A 10 -12.92 -16.34 -5.78
C ASP A 10 -12.82 -16.63 -4.29
N VAL A 11 -12.69 -15.58 -3.49
CA VAL A 11 -12.61 -15.70 -2.03
C VAL A 11 -13.75 -14.88 -1.43
N PRO A 12 -14.59 -15.46 -0.56
CA PRO A 12 -15.53 -14.67 0.22
C PRO A 12 -14.75 -13.82 1.23
N TYR A 13 -14.67 -12.51 1.00
CA TYR A 13 -14.16 -11.58 2.00
C TYR A 13 -15.28 -11.30 3.02
N PRO A 14 -15.01 -11.32 4.34
CA PRO A 14 -16.01 -11.11 5.38
C PRO A 14 -16.57 -9.68 5.41
N TYR A 15 -15.91 -8.74 4.71
CA TYR A 15 -16.30 -7.34 4.57
C TYR A 15 -16.41 -6.95 3.10
N GLU A 16 -17.35 -6.05 2.79
CA GLU A 16 -17.52 -5.49 1.45
C GLU A 16 -16.28 -4.68 1.05
N HIS A 17 -15.86 -4.76 -0.20
CA HIS A 17 -14.62 -4.14 -0.66
C HIS A 17 -14.87 -2.68 -1.07
N GLU A 18 -14.74 -1.75 -0.12
CA GLU A 18 -14.78 -0.32 -0.40
C GLU A 18 -13.48 0.12 -1.07
N ARG A 19 -13.40 -0.02 -2.40
CA ARG A 19 -12.27 0.53 -3.15
C ARG A 19 -12.44 2.06 -3.20
N PRO A 20 -11.51 2.84 -2.61
CA PRO A 20 -11.60 4.28 -2.70
C PRO A 20 -11.46 4.71 -4.16
N GLN A 21 -12.11 5.82 -4.55
CA GLN A 21 -12.01 6.36 -5.90
C GLN A 21 -10.56 6.71 -6.29
N LYS A 22 -9.73 7.03 -5.29
CA LYS A 22 -8.29 7.31 -5.44
C LYS A 22 -7.52 6.66 -4.30
N GLN A 23 -6.56 5.80 -4.63
CA GLN A 23 -5.63 5.20 -3.69
C GLN A 23 -4.21 5.71 -3.99
N PHE A 24 -3.60 6.41 -3.04
CA PHE A 24 -2.21 6.83 -3.15
C PHE A 24 -1.30 5.78 -2.49
N ALA A 25 -0.20 5.44 -3.15
CA ALA A 25 0.83 4.55 -2.63
C ALA A 25 2.20 5.11 -2.99
N MET A 26 3.18 4.90 -2.10
CA MET A 26 4.58 5.23 -2.33
C MET A 26 5.40 3.94 -2.41
N VAL A 27 6.36 3.91 -3.34
CA VAL A 27 7.30 2.79 -3.49
C VAL A 27 8.71 3.30 -3.24
N MET A 28 9.42 2.63 -2.34
CA MET A 28 10.79 3.00 -1.96
C MET A 28 11.80 2.07 -2.64
N ASP A 29 12.76 2.64 -3.36
CA ASP A 29 13.88 1.90 -3.94
C ASP A 29 14.97 1.69 -2.88
N LEU A 30 15.07 0.46 -2.38
CA LEU A 30 16.02 0.07 -1.34
C LEU A 30 17.47 0.12 -1.83
N ASN A 31 17.73 -0.01 -3.13
CA ASN A 31 19.09 0.06 -3.68
C ASN A 31 19.61 1.49 -3.76
N LYS A 32 18.73 2.49 -3.68
CA LYS A 32 19.08 3.93 -3.65
C LYS A 32 19.01 4.55 -2.26
N CYS A 33 18.40 3.85 -1.30
CA CYS A 33 18.28 4.33 0.08
C CYS A 33 19.64 4.24 0.80
N ILE A 34 20.12 5.37 1.33
CA ILE A 34 21.39 5.45 2.10
C ILE A 34 21.17 5.59 3.60
N ALA A 35 19.96 5.36 4.11
CA ALA A 35 19.59 5.47 5.52
C ALA A 35 19.91 6.84 6.17
N CYS A 36 19.81 7.94 5.42
CA CYS A 36 20.13 9.30 5.90
C CYS A 36 19.10 9.94 6.85
N GLN A 37 17.95 9.29 7.08
CA GLN A 37 16.86 9.76 7.96
C GLN A 37 16.20 11.10 7.58
N THR A 38 16.54 11.71 6.44
CA THR A 38 15.95 12.97 5.99
C THR A 38 14.43 12.88 5.82
N CYS A 39 13.91 11.75 5.34
CA CYS A 39 12.48 11.52 5.19
C CYS A 39 11.73 11.53 6.53
N THR A 40 12.35 11.04 7.61
CA THR A 40 11.77 11.06 8.97
C THR A 40 11.69 12.49 9.50
N VAL A 41 12.75 13.28 9.30
CA VAL A 41 12.79 14.70 9.70
C VAL A 41 11.78 15.52 8.90
N ALA A 42 11.58 15.21 7.62
CA ALA A 42 10.63 15.90 6.75
C ALA A 42 9.16 15.51 7.01
N CYS A 43 8.90 14.31 7.56
CA CYS A 43 7.56 13.83 7.81
C CYS A 43 6.87 14.67 8.90
N LYS A 44 5.82 15.39 8.52
CA LYS A 44 4.92 16.03 9.49
C LYS A 44 3.91 14.98 9.96
N THR A 45 3.99 14.63 11.23
CA THR A 45 3.10 13.68 11.91
C THR A 45 1.81 14.32 12.45
N SER A 46 1.58 15.60 12.16
CA SER A 46 0.46 16.41 12.69
C SER A 46 -0.83 16.25 11.92
#